data_AF-A0ABD3R0R7-F1
#
_entry.id   AF-A0ABD3R0R7-F1
#
_cell.length_a   1.000
_cell.length_b   1.000
_cell.length_c   1.000
_cell.angle_alpha   90.00
_cell.angle_beta   90.00
_cell.angle_gamma   90.00
#
_symmetry.space_group_name_H-M   'P 1'
#
loop_
_entity.id
_entity.type
_entity.pdbx_description
1 polymer ?
#
loop_
_entity_poly.entity_id
_entity_poly.type
_entity_poly.pdbx_seq_one_letter_code
_entity_poly.pdbx_strand_id
1 'polypeptide(L)'
;MPSIRTTEEEEASIKRKFYGGRGDKAHLGGFTSFDPNGISPTLWKEMVSWLGVKSLVDVGCGRGISTSWFVLHGMDYVVCVEGSHDAVANSLLHGLQPQEGTEFELVEHDFSLGPWWPSRTVDAAWCVEFTEHVGRNYQLNYFASFRKAAYIFMTHSQRGGWHHVEVHDSDWWILRMESMGFVYSEYLTKKMRQVALKDWKRNDFLRAMQNNKKKNTFGVGQHLIKTLQASVYMNPLVASLPQHAHLLTEHGCFASGEGGIECGKVGSKVQNLTPLPDSYKPVVLSDKMDKAWMDLIYDLPLPGQGLDPDENVVIVAE
;
A
#
# COMPACT_ATOMS: atom_id res chain seq x y z
N MET A 1 -12.02 -15.51 3.85
CA MET A 1 -13.02 -15.81 4.88
C MET A 1 -13.43 -14.48 5.46
N PRO A 2 -14.68 -14.07 5.21
CA PRO A 2 -15.21 -12.81 5.73
C PRO A 2 -15.06 -12.73 7.24
N SER A 3 -15.04 -11.51 7.75
CA SER A 3 -15.03 -11.24 9.19
C SER A 3 -16.24 -11.86 9.89
N ILE A 4 -16.05 -12.24 11.16
CA ILE A 4 -17.18 -12.55 12.03
C ILE A 4 -17.73 -11.23 12.57
N ARG A 5 -19.04 -11.00 12.39
CA ARG A 5 -19.70 -9.78 12.84
C ARG A 5 -19.97 -9.79 14.35
N THR A 6 -20.00 -8.62 14.98
CA THR A 6 -20.39 -8.47 16.38
C THR A 6 -21.90 -8.50 16.56
N THR A 7 -22.35 -8.95 17.73
CA THR A 7 -23.71 -8.64 18.21
C THR A 7 -23.77 -7.19 18.68
N GLU A 8 -24.98 -6.65 18.89
CA GLU A 8 -25.16 -5.29 19.43
C GLU A 8 -24.52 -5.12 20.81
N GLU A 9 -24.64 -6.14 21.67
CA GLU A 9 -24.05 -6.16 23.02
C GLU A 9 -22.51 -6.17 22.97
N GLU A 10 -21.94 -6.97 22.07
CA GLU A 10 -20.49 -7.00 21.86
C GLU A 10 -19.99 -5.65 21.34
N GLU A 11 -20.67 -5.07 20.35
CA GLU A 11 -20.27 -3.79 19.76
C GLU A 11 -20.27 -2.66 20.79
N ALA A 12 -21.30 -2.62 21.66
CA ALA A 12 -21.40 -1.63 22.74
C ALA A 12 -20.21 -1.69 23.73
N SER A 13 -19.53 -2.84 23.83
CA SER A 13 -18.36 -3.02 24.71
C SER A 13 -17.04 -2.56 24.08
N ILE A 14 -16.99 -2.35 22.76
CA ILE A 14 -15.75 -2.07 22.02
C ILE A 14 -15.53 -0.55 21.92
N LYS A 15 -14.42 -0.07 22.49
CA LYS A 15 -14.10 1.37 22.55
C LYS A 15 -13.26 1.86 21.36
N ARG A 16 -13.85 1.96 20.18
CA ARG A 16 -13.14 2.27 18.91
C ARG A 16 -12.55 3.68 18.79
N LYS A 17 -12.93 4.63 19.66
CA LYS A 17 -12.53 6.05 19.56
C LYS A 17 -12.82 6.62 18.17
N PHE A 18 -11.78 6.89 17.38
CA PHE A 18 -11.85 7.41 16.00
C PHE A 18 -11.47 6.35 14.94
N TYR A 19 -11.17 5.12 15.36
CA TYR A 19 -10.88 4.01 14.46
C TYR A 19 -12.18 3.40 13.92
N GLY A 20 -12.12 2.85 12.71
CA GLY A 20 -13.21 2.07 12.14
C GLY A 20 -13.32 0.66 12.72
N GLY A 21 -14.05 -0.19 12.02
CA GLY A 21 -14.35 -1.58 12.39
C GLY A 21 -15.77 -1.76 12.92
N ARG A 22 -16.70 -0.83 12.66
CA ARG A 22 -18.06 -0.90 13.20
C ARG A 22 -18.74 -2.22 12.79
N GLY A 23 -19.20 -2.97 13.78
CA GLY A 23 -19.83 -4.27 13.57
C GLY A 23 -18.85 -5.43 13.34
N ASP A 24 -17.54 -5.19 13.42
CA ASP A 24 -16.51 -6.24 13.39
C ASP A 24 -16.07 -6.64 14.81
N LYS A 25 -15.52 -7.84 15.01
CA LYS A 25 -14.89 -8.18 16.31
C LYS A 25 -13.78 -7.19 16.68
N ALA A 26 -13.47 -7.10 17.96
CA ALA A 26 -12.50 -6.14 18.51
C ALA A 26 -11.08 -6.25 17.92
N HIS A 27 -10.74 -7.41 17.32
CA HIS A 27 -9.46 -7.62 16.65
C HIS A 27 -9.39 -7.09 15.22
N LEU A 28 -10.48 -6.54 14.71
CA LEU A 28 -10.55 -5.90 13.41
C LEU A 28 -10.85 -4.41 13.59
N GLY A 29 -10.49 -3.64 12.56
CA GLY A 29 -10.40 -2.19 12.63
C GLY A 29 -8.96 -1.74 12.82
N GLY A 30 -8.76 -0.50 13.27
CA GLY A 30 -7.42 0.12 13.33
C GLY A 30 -7.10 1.02 12.14
N PHE A 31 -7.95 1.01 11.11
CA PHE A 31 -7.92 2.04 10.06
C PHE A 31 -8.67 3.31 10.50
N THR A 32 -8.38 4.41 9.82
CA THR A 32 -9.07 5.70 10.00
C THR A 32 -9.67 6.18 8.67
N SER A 33 -10.37 7.31 8.68
CA SER A 33 -10.92 7.91 7.47
C SER A 33 -9.85 8.24 6.43
N PHE A 34 -8.70 8.74 6.88
CA PHE A 34 -7.50 9.00 6.09
C PHE A 34 -6.29 9.12 7.04
N ASP A 35 -5.32 8.21 6.93
CA ASP A 35 -4.07 8.32 7.70
C ASP A 35 -2.93 8.87 6.84
N PRO A 36 -2.57 10.16 6.95
CA PRO A 36 -1.49 10.74 6.15
C PRO A 36 -0.15 10.05 6.37
N ASN A 37 0.07 9.42 7.51
CA ASN A 37 1.37 8.85 7.88
C ASN A 37 1.71 7.60 7.07
N GLY A 38 0.71 6.89 6.52
CA GLY A 38 0.89 5.71 5.65
C GLY A 38 0.91 6.04 4.15
N ILE A 39 0.70 7.31 3.79
CA ILE A 39 0.56 7.78 2.41
C ILE A 39 1.89 8.28 1.88
N SER A 40 2.30 7.81 0.69
CA SER A 40 3.48 8.34 0.01
C SER A 40 3.44 8.13 -1.51
N PRO A 41 2.73 9.00 -2.25
CA PRO A 41 2.72 8.96 -3.71
C PRO A 41 4.10 9.08 -4.32
N THR A 42 5.03 9.81 -3.70
CA THR A 42 6.40 9.91 -4.22
C THR A 42 7.10 8.54 -4.18
N LEU A 43 6.90 7.76 -3.11
CA LEU A 43 7.40 6.39 -3.04
C LEU A 43 6.69 5.46 -4.02
N TRP A 44 5.37 5.55 -4.13
CA TRP A 44 4.62 4.71 -5.07
C TRP A 44 5.03 4.95 -6.53
N LYS A 45 5.31 6.20 -6.90
CA LYS A 45 5.90 6.55 -8.20
C LYS A 45 7.26 5.90 -8.39
N GLU A 46 8.14 5.92 -7.39
CA GLU A 46 9.45 5.26 -7.45
C GLU A 46 9.31 3.73 -7.60
N MET A 47 8.37 3.10 -6.89
CA MET A 47 8.07 1.68 -7.04
C MET A 47 7.66 1.33 -8.48
N VAL A 48 6.79 2.13 -9.09
CA VAL A 48 6.32 1.87 -10.46
C VAL A 48 7.40 2.18 -11.49
N SER A 49 8.02 3.36 -11.42
CA SER A 49 8.93 3.86 -12.46
C SER A 49 10.34 3.27 -12.38
N TRP A 50 10.88 3.08 -11.17
CA TRP A 50 12.28 2.68 -10.96
C TRP A 50 12.43 1.20 -10.61
N LEU A 51 11.50 0.63 -9.82
CA LEU A 51 11.48 -0.83 -9.60
C LEU A 51 10.73 -1.59 -10.70
N GLY A 52 9.87 -0.92 -11.46
CA GLY A 52 9.06 -1.57 -12.49
C GLY A 52 7.88 -2.36 -11.93
N VAL A 53 7.37 -2.02 -10.74
CA VAL A 53 6.21 -2.71 -10.17
C VAL A 53 4.98 -2.43 -11.05
N LYS A 54 4.34 -3.49 -11.55
CA LYS A 54 3.13 -3.46 -12.38
C LYS A 54 1.96 -4.22 -11.76
N SER A 55 2.25 -5.12 -10.82
CA SER A 55 1.22 -5.86 -10.08
C SER A 55 1.47 -5.82 -8.57
N LEU A 56 0.41 -5.72 -7.76
CA LEU A 56 0.53 -5.53 -6.33
C LEU A 56 -0.61 -6.16 -5.52
N VAL A 57 -0.28 -6.68 -4.34
CA VAL A 57 -1.25 -6.97 -3.26
C VAL A 57 -1.06 -6.00 -2.10
N ASP A 58 -2.12 -5.29 -1.73
CA ASP A 58 -2.21 -4.37 -0.60
C ASP A 58 -2.84 -5.12 0.58
N VAL A 59 -2.02 -5.51 1.56
CA VAL A 59 -2.38 -6.36 2.69
C VAL A 59 -2.72 -5.49 3.90
N GLY A 60 -3.97 -5.57 4.36
CA GLY A 60 -4.49 -4.61 5.35
C GLY A 60 -4.77 -3.25 4.72
N CYS A 61 -5.34 -3.26 3.52
CA CYS A 61 -5.55 -2.04 2.71
C CYS A 61 -6.54 -1.04 3.32
N GLY A 62 -7.25 -1.39 4.40
CA GLY A 62 -8.26 -0.55 5.03
C GLY A 62 -9.32 -0.12 4.02
N ARG A 63 -9.56 1.18 3.90
CA ARG A 63 -10.53 1.74 2.94
C ARG A 63 -10.00 1.81 1.50
N GLY A 64 -8.83 1.22 1.20
CA GLY A 64 -8.26 1.17 -0.14
C GLY A 64 -7.68 2.50 -0.64
N ILE A 65 -7.13 3.35 0.25
CA ILE A 65 -6.58 4.67 -0.15
C ILE A 65 -5.29 4.52 -0.97
N SER A 66 -4.35 3.69 -0.51
CA SER A 66 -3.15 3.33 -1.29
C SER A 66 -3.54 2.52 -2.53
N THR A 67 -4.43 1.54 -2.36
CA THR A 67 -4.90 0.69 -3.45
C THR A 67 -5.51 1.51 -4.59
N SER A 68 -6.36 2.50 -4.29
CA SER A 68 -6.99 3.33 -5.32
C SER A 68 -5.98 4.16 -6.10
N TRP A 69 -4.85 4.54 -5.49
CA TRP A 69 -3.75 5.18 -6.21
C TRP A 69 -3.20 4.23 -7.27
N PHE A 70 -2.83 3.01 -6.87
CA PHE A 70 -2.28 2.00 -7.78
C PHE A 70 -3.25 1.64 -8.92
N VAL A 71 -4.54 1.52 -8.63
CA VAL A 71 -5.58 1.26 -9.64
C VAL A 71 -5.71 2.42 -10.65
N LEU A 72 -5.68 3.67 -10.18
CA LEU A 72 -5.79 4.84 -11.06
C LEU A 72 -4.51 5.14 -11.86
N HIS A 73 -3.39 4.53 -11.50
CA HIS A 73 -2.07 4.75 -12.12
C HIS A 73 -1.66 3.66 -13.11
N GLY A 74 -2.61 2.86 -13.60
CA GLY A 74 -2.39 1.98 -14.76
C GLY A 74 -1.58 0.72 -14.45
N MET A 75 -1.61 0.24 -13.20
CA MET A 75 -1.04 -1.07 -12.87
C MET A 75 -1.84 -2.18 -13.55
N ASP A 76 -1.18 -3.28 -13.92
CA ASP A 76 -1.82 -4.40 -14.62
C ASP A 76 -2.78 -5.16 -13.70
N TYR A 77 -2.40 -5.36 -12.43
CA TYR A 77 -3.19 -6.12 -11.46
C TYR A 77 -3.00 -5.62 -10.02
N VAL A 78 -4.07 -5.21 -9.36
CA VAL A 78 -4.02 -4.69 -7.98
C VAL A 78 -5.06 -5.38 -7.09
N VAL A 79 -4.64 -5.94 -5.97
CA VAL A 79 -5.56 -6.58 -5.02
C VAL A 79 -5.50 -5.89 -3.67
N CYS A 80 -6.64 -5.48 -3.14
CA CYS A 80 -6.80 -5.04 -1.76
C CYS A 80 -7.40 -6.18 -0.95
N VAL A 81 -6.68 -6.65 0.07
CA VAL A 81 -7.19 -7.62 1.04
C VAL A 81 -7.30 -6.99 2.42
N GLU A 82 -8.52 -6.98 2.95
CA GLU A 82 -8.86 -6.33 4.21
C GLU A 82 -9.72 -7.25 5.08
N GLY A 83 -9.42 -7.31 6.38
CA GLY A 83 -10.16 -8.14 7.32
C GLY A 83 -11.45 -7.50 7.81
N SER A 84 -11.49 -6.18 7.98
CA SER A 84 -12.66 -5.45 8.49
C SER A 84 -13.73 -5.30 7.41
N HIS A 85 -14.94 -5.79 7.71
CA HIS A 85 -16.08 -5.58 6.82
C HIS A 85 -16.52 -4.11 6.79
N ASP A 86 -16.34 -3.36 7.88
CA ASP A 86 -16.58 -1.90 7.86
C ASP A 86 -15.68 -1.17 6.85
N ALA A 87 -14.39 -1.52 6.81
CA ALA A 87 -13.47 -0.97 5.81
C ALA A 87 -13.85 -1.36 4.38
N VAL A 88 -14.18 -2.64 4.17
CA VAL A 88 -14.59 -3.17 2.86
C VAL A 88 -15.86 -2.49 2.40
N ALA A 89 -16.90 -2.37 3.24
CA ALA A 89 -18.16 -1.73 2.87
C ALA A 89 -18.00 -0.23 2.54
N ASN A 90 -17.06 0.45 3.21
CA ASN A 90 -16.78 1.88 3.03
C ASN A 90 -15.53 2.16 2.18
N SER A 91 -15.11 1.20 1.35
CA SER A 91 -13.92 1.26 0.52
C SER A 91 -14.05 2.27 -0.62
N LEU A 92 -12.95 2.94 -0.96
CA LEU A 92 -12.85 3.85 -2.12
C LEU A 92 -12.80 3.11 -3.46
N LEU A 93 -12.68 1.78 -3.43
CA LEU A 93 -12.65 0.95 -4.64
C LEU A 93 -14.05 0.74 -5.22
N HIS A 94 -15.11 1.00 -4.46
CA HIS A 94 -16.48 0.91 -4.95
C HIS A 94 -16.75 1.97 -6.01
N GLY A 95 -17.15 1.54 -7.20
CA GLY A 95 -17.45 2.44 -8.32
C GLY A 95 -16.23 3.09 -8.97
N LEU A 96 -15.02 2.77 -8.52
CA LEU A 96 -13.78 3.27 -9.09
C LEU A 96 -13.65 2.86 -10.56
N GLN A 97 -13.34 3.82 -11.44
CA GLN A 97 -13.08 3.56 -12.85
C GLN A 97 -11.57 3.41 -13.05
N PRO A 98 -11.06 2.19 -13.31
CA PRO A 98 -9.63 1.96 -13.49
C PRO A 98 -9.14 2.52 -14.85
N GLN A 99 -7.81 2.60 -15.02
CA GLN A 99 -7.25 2.81 -16.35
C GLN A 99 -7.55 1.60 -17.25
N GLU A 100 -7.53 1.81 -18.56
CA GLU A 100 -7.71 0.71 -19.52
C GLU A 100 -6.63 -0.37 -19.30
N GLY A 101 -7.05 -1.63 -19.21
CA GLY A 101 -6.17 -2.77 -18.96
C GLY A 101 -5.84 -3.04 -17.49
N THR A 102 -6.21 -2.16 -16.56
CA THR A 102 -6.02 -2.40 -15.12
C THR A 102 -7.11 -3.30 -14.56
N GLU A 103 -6.71 -4.47 -14.06
CA GLU A 103 -7.56 -5.37 -13.28
C GLU A 103 -7.38 -5.10 -11.78
N PHE A 104 -8.48 -5.06 -11.02
CA PHE A 104 -8.38 -4.94 -9.56
C PHE A 104 -9.43 -5.75 -8.81
N GLU A 105 -9.10 -6.11 -7.57
CA GLU A 105 -9.96 -6.89 -6.68
C GLU A 105 -10.01 -6.27 -5.27
N LEU A 106 -11.18 -6.32 -4.64
CA LEU A 106 -11.40 -6.01 -3.23
C LEU A 106 -11.85 -7.30 -2.53
N VAL A 107 -11.04 -7.78 -1.59
CA VAL A 107 -11.24 -9.07 -0.93
C VAL A 107 -11.41 -8.85 0.56
N GLU A 108 -12.54 -9.30 1.10
CA GLU A 108 -12.74 -9.39 2.55
C GLU A 108 -12.14 -10.71 3.08
N HIS A 109 -11.07 -10.61 3.88
CA HIS A 109 -10.43 -11.77 4.49
C HIS A 109 -9.82 -11.46 5.85
N ASP A 110 -10.38 -12.06 6.89
CA ASP A 110 -9.82 -12.04 8.24
C ASP A 110 -8.70 -13.09 8.37
N PHE A 111 -7.46 -12.62 8.48
CA PHE A 111 -6.28 -13.47 8.64
C PHE A 111 -6.22 -14.22 9.97
N SER A 112 -7.08 -13.93 10.95
CA SER A 112 -7.22 -14.78 12.14
C SER A 112 -7.96 -16.09 11.87
N LEU A 113 -8.76 -16.14 10.79
CA LEU A 113 -9.58 -17.31 10.47
C LEU A 113 -8.84 -18.32 9.59
N GLY A 114 -7.86 -17.88 8.80
CA GLY A 114 -7.07 -18.76 7.96
C GLY A 114 -6.22 -18.03 6.93
N PRO A 115 -5.41 -18.76 6.14
CA PRO A 115 -4.56 -18.16 5.12
C PRO A 115 -5.35 -17.68 3.92
N TRP A 116 -4.81 -16.68 3.23
CA TRP A 116 -5.27 -16.23 1.92
C TRP A 116 -4.08 -15.75 1.10
N TRP A 117 -4.22 -15.80 -0.22
CA TRP A 117 -3.22 -15.34 -1.17
C TRP A 117 -3.86 -15.00 -2.52
N PRO A 118 -3.28 -14.10 -3.32
CA PRO A 118 -3.78 -13.79 -4.66
C PRO A 118 -3.63 -14.99 -5.61
N SER A 119 -4.50 -15.04 -6.62
CA SER A 119 -4.57 -16.14 -7.61
C SER A 119 -3.29 -16.31 -8.44
N ARG A 120 -2.55 -15.20 -8.64
CA ARG A 120 -1.28 -15.11 -9.36
C ARG A 120 -0.18 -14.53 -8.48
N THR A 121 1.07 -14.69 -8.90
CA THR A 121 2.18 -13.95 -8.28
C THR A 121 2.15 -12.49 -8.71
N VAL A 122 2.65 -11.61 -7.84
CA VAL A 122 2.66 -10.16 -8.04
C VAL A 122 4.06 -9.60 -7.83
N ASP A 123 4.32 -8.41 -8.37
CA ASP A 123 5.62 -7.75 -8.24
C ASP A 123 5.88 -7.26 -6.82
N ALA A 124 4.84 -6.79 -6.12
CA ALA A 124 4.98 -6.27 -4.77
C ALA A 124 3.82 -6.64 -3.83
N ALA A 125 4.13 -6.84 -2.55
CA ALA A 125 3.20 -6.72 -1.45
C ALA A 125 3.41 -5.37 -0.78
N TRP A 126 2.35 -4.60 -0.61
CA TRP A 126 2.31 -3.37 0.18
C TRP A 126 1.57 -3.66 1.47
N CYS A 127 2.21 -3.41 2.60
CA CYS A 127 1.70 -3.79 3.92
C CYS A 127 2.10 -2.72 4.93
N VAL A 128 1.24 -1.71 5.13
CA VAL A 128 1.54 -0.56 5.99
C VAL A 128 0.58 -0.56 7.18
N GLU A 129 1.15 -0.57 8.40
CA GLU A 129 0.45 -0.59 9.70
C GLU A 129 -0.59 -1.73 9.75
N PHE A 130 -0.13 -2.96 9.51
CA PHE A 130 -0.96 -4.17 9.52
C PHE A 130 -0.35 -5.28 10.38
N THR A 131 0.96 -5.52 10.27
CA THR A 131 1.61 -6.69 10.90
C THR A 131 1.52 -6.70 12.43
N GLU A 132 1.44 -5.53 13.04
CA GLU A 132 1.23 -5.32 14.48
C GLU A 132 -0.18 -5.66 14.95
N HIS A 133 -1.16 -5.73 14.03
CA HIS A 133 -2.56 -5.98 14.32
C HIS A 133 -2.95 -7.46 14.21
N VAL A 134 -2.05 -8.33 13.75
CA VAL A 134 -2.31 -9.77 13.64
C VAL A 134 -1.38 -10.54 14.57
N GLY A 135 -1.97 -11.25 15.54
CA GLY A 135 -1.21 -11.99 16.54
C GLY A 135 -0.29 -13.07 15.95
N ARG A 136 0.82 -13.36 16.65
CA ARG A 136 1.87 -14.31 16.22
C ARG A 136 1.36 -15.64 15.68
N ASN A 137 0.31 -16.18 16.32
CA ASN A 137 -0.29 -17.47 16.00
C ASN A 137 -0.96 -17.49 14.62
N TYR A 138 -1.28 -16.34 14.05
CA TYR A 138 -1.91 -16.20 12.74
C TYR A 138 -0.95 -15.70 11.65
N GLN A 139 0.34 -15.47 11.94
CA GLN A 139 1.24 -14.86 10.96
C GLN A 139 1.43 -15.69 9.68
N LEU A 140 1.37 -17.02 9.80
CA LEU A 140 1.42 -17.91 8.64
C LEU A 140 0.30 -17.63 7.63
N ASN A 141 -0.81 -17.05 8.08
CA ASN A 141 -1.96 -16.77 7.25
C ASN A 141 -1.71 -15.61 6.29
N TYR A 142 -1.08 -14.52 6.75
CA TYR A 142 -0.73 -13.40 5.86
C TYR A 142 0.65 -13.59 5.18
N PHE A 143 1.53 -14.41 5.74
CA PHE A 143 2.73 -14.86 5.02
C PHE A 143 2.40 -15.64 3.75
N ALA A 144 1.21 -16.26 3.67
CA ALA A 144 0.75 -16.86 2.43
C ALA A 144 0.58 -15.82 1.30
N SER A 145 0.08 -14.62 1.60
CA SER A 145 0.06 -13.48 0.66
C SER A 145 1.48 -13.04 0.28
N PHE A 146 2.36 -12.85 1.26
CA PHE A 146 3.74 -12.39 1.00
C PHE A 146 4.53 -13.37 0.12
N ARG A 147 4.27 -14.68 0.25
CA ARG A 147 4.88 -15.71 -0.60
C ARG A 147 4.49 -15.60 -2.08
N LYS A 148 3.46 -14.82 -2.43
CA LYS A 148 3.08 -14.54 -3.82
C LYS A 148 3.69 -13.26 -4.37
N ALA A 149 4.40 -12.46 -3.57
CA ALA A 149 5.01 -11.22 -4.02
C ALA A 149 6.52 -11.35 -4.24
N ALA A 150 7.08 -10.68 -5.25
CA ALA A 150 8.53 -10.60 -5.48
C ALA A 150 9.21 -9.67 -4.48
N TYR A 151 8.65 -8.49 -4.24
CA TYR A 151 9.07 -7.54 -3.20
C TYR A 151 8.00 -7.40 -2.12
N ILE A 152 8.41 -7.14 -0.88
CA ILE A 152 7.48 -6.92 0.24
C ILE A 152 7.90 -5.61 0.92
N PHE A 153 7.02 -4.62 0.85
CA PHE A 153 7.13 -3.34 1.53
C PHE A 153 6.28 -3.44 2.79
N MET A 154 6.94 -3.52 3.95
CA MET A 154 6.28 -3.81 5.21
C MET A 154 6.61 -2.72 6.23
N THR A 155 5.60 -2.13 6.87
CA THR A 155 5.79 -1.39 8.12
C THR A 155 5.36 -2.21 9.33
N HIS A 156 5.88 -1.83 10.49
CA HIS A 156 5.49 -2.38 11.78
C HIS A 156 5.58 -1.30 12.85
N SER A 157 4.79 -1.44 13.91
CA SER A 157 4.88 -0.58 15.07
C SER A 157 5.92 -1.07 16.09
N GLN A 158 6.55 -0.11 16.77
CA GLN A 158 7.36 -0.34 17.98
C GLN A 158 6.69 0.19 19.25
N ARG A 159 5.46 0.68 19.11
CA ARG A 159 4.67 1.23 20.22
C ARG A 159 3.34 0.51 20.27
N GLY A 160 2.79 0.39 21.47
CA GLY A 160 1.41 -0.04 21.63
C GLY A 160 0.43 0.94 20.97
N GLY A 161 -0.77 0.48 20.72
CA GLY A 161 -1.82 1.21 20.02
C GLY A 161 -3.12 0.42 20.07
N TRP A 162 -4.16 0.95 19.44
CA TRP A 162 -5.42 0.22 19.31
C TRP A 162 -5.17 -1.11 18.59
N HIS A 163 -5.48 -2.21 19.26
CA HIS A 163 -5.31 -3.55 18.73
C HIS A 163 -3.89 -3.84 18.19
N HIS A 164 -2.86 -3.26 18.79
CA HIS A 164 -1.49 -3.68 18.54
C HIS A 164 -1.20 -4.89 19.42
N VAL A 165 -1.18 -6.07 18.81
CA VAL A 165 -1.00 -7.37 19.49
C VAL A 165 0.35 -8.01 19.20
N GLU A 166 1.06 -7.56 18.16
CA GLU A 166 2.38 -8.06 17.78
C GLU A 166 3.38 -6.92 17.54
N VAL A 167 3.86 -6.30 18.62
CA VAL A 167 4.76 -5.14 18.58
C VAL A 167 6.19 -5.58 18.89
N HIS A 168 7.10 -5.40 17.93
CA HIS A 168 8.53 -5.74 18.08
C HIS A 168 9.42 -4.73 17.37
N ASP A 169 10.72 -4.77 17.67
CA ASP A 169 11.72 -3.98 16.95
C ASP A 169 12.03 -4.54 15.55
N SER A 170 12.83 -3.80 14.79
CA SER A 170 13.15 -4.16 13.41
C SER A 170 14.03 -5.41 13.31
N ASP A 171 14.93 -5.65 14.26
CA ASP A 171 15.80 -6.83 14.24
C ASP A 171 14.96 -8.10 14.40
N TRP A 172 13.97 -8.07 15.28
CA TRP A 172 13.00 -9.15 15.42
C TRP A 172 12.23 -9.41 14.12
N TRP A 173 11.72 -8.35 13.46
CA TRP A 173 10.99 -8.51 12.20
C TRP A 173 11.88 -8.99 11.05
N ILE A 174 13.14 -8.54 10.98
CA ILE A 174 14.11 -9.04 10.01
C ILE A 174 14.31 -10.53 10.21
N LEU A 175 14.65 -10.97 11.43
CA LEU A 175 14.83 -12.39 11.76
C LEU A 175 13.56 -13.20 11.47
N ARG A 176 12.39 -12.64 11.80
CA ARG A 176 11.10 -13.30 11.56
C ARG A 176 10.85 -13.50 10.07
N MET A 177 11.03 -12.47 9.25
CA MET A 177 10.83 -12.53 7.80
C MET A 177 11.87 -13.43 7.13
N GLU A 178 13.14 -13.38 7.57
CA GLU A 178 14.20 -14.25 7.06
C GLU A 178 13.96 -15.73 7.40
N SER A 179 13.45 -16.02 8.61
CA SER A 179 13.04 -17.39 8.97
C SER A 179 11.94 -17.96 8.08
N MET A 180 11.22 -17.10 7.35
CA MET A 180 10.20 -17.50 6.39
C MET A 180 10.70 -17.61 4.94
N GLY A 181 11.99 -17.36 4.69
CA GLY A 181 12.61 -17.45 3.37
C GLY A 181 12.62 -16.15 2.57
N PHE A 182 12.25 -15.02 3.20
CA PHE A 182 12.42 -13.69 2.60
C PHE A 182 13.81 -13.14 2.87
N VAL A 183 14.32 -12.28 2.01
CA VAL A 183 15.66 -11.68 2.14
C VAL A 183 15.53 -10.20 2.42
N TYR A 184 16.05 -9.73 3.54
CA TYR A 184 16.05 -8.29 3.85
C TYR A 184 16.98 -7.53 2.89
N SER A 185 16.50 -6.42 2.34
CA SER A 185 17.30 -5.53 1.50
C SER A 185 17.54 -4.21 2.20
N GLU A 186 18.72 -4.04 2.80
CA GLU A 186 19.11 -2.79 3.44
C GLU A 186 19.18 -1.64 2.42
N TYR A 187 19.68 -1.91 1.21
CA TYR A 187 19.77 -0.94 0.14
C TYR A 187 18.39 -0.39 -0.25
N LEU A 188 17.44 -1.27 -0.58
CA LEU A 188 16.08 -0.85 -0.94
C LEU A 188 15.40 -0.16 0.25
N THR A 189 15.55 -0.70 1.46
CA THR A 189 14.98 -0.09 2.66
C THR A 189 15.45 1.35 2.85
N LYS A 190 16.76 1.62 2.75
CA LYS A 190 17.32 2.98 2.87
C LYS A 190 16.82 3.89 1.75
N LYS A 191 16.85 3.41 0.49
CA LYS A 191 16.41 4.19 -0.66
C LYS A 191 14.93 4.58 -0.56
N MET A 192 14.06 3.62 -0.27
CA MET A 192 12.61 3.84 -0.22
C MET A 192 12.22 4.79 0.92
N ARG A 193 12.88 4.71 2.07
CA ARG A 193 12.73 5.68 3.18
C ARG A 193 13.12 7.10 2.75
N GLN A 194 14.24 7.26 2.04
CA GLN A 194 14.69 8.56 1.54
C GLN A 194 13.70 9.14 0.52
N VAL A 195 13.10 8.30 -0.32
CA VAL A 195 12.08 8.73 -1.27
C VAL A 195 10.80 9.16 -0.55
N ALA A 196 10.32 8.38 0.42
CA ALA A 196 9.13 8.71 1.21
C ALA A 196 9.28 10.02 1.99
N LEU A 197 10.50 10.37 2.42
CA LEU A 197 10.79 11.62 3.14
C LEU A 197 10.39 12.88 2.32
N LYS A 198 10.36 12.78 0.99
CA LYS A 198 9.95 13.89 0.11
C LYS A 198 8.49 14.30 0.34
N ASP A 199 7.64 13.39 0.80
CA ASP A 199 6.22 13.68 1.08
C ASP A 199 5.99 14.34 2.44
N TRP A 200 6.94 14.31 3.39
CA TRP A 200 6.75 14.71 4.80
C TRP A 200 6.05 16.06 5.05
N LYS A 201 6.32 17.05 4.19
CA LYS A 201 5.79 18.42 4.32
C LYS A 201 4.48 18.64 3.55
N ARG A 202 3.96 17.63 2.85
CA ARG A 202 2.72 17.75 2.08
C ARG A 202 1.51 17.99 2.98
N ASN A 203 0.63 18.85 2.50
CA ASN A 203 -0.61 19.25 3.17
C ASN A 203 -1.76 19.43 2.17
N ASP A 204 -1.58 18.94 0.95
CA ASP A 204 -2.43 19.19 -0.21
C ASP A 204 -3.41 18.06 -0.52
N PHE A 205 -3.33 16.91 0.18
CA PHE A 205 -4.17 15.74 -0.08
C PHE A 205 -5.64 15.96 0.22
N LEU A 206 -5.95 16.62 1.34
CA LEU A 206 -7.33 16.84 1.78
C LEU A 206 -7.62 18.33 1.89
N ARG A 207 -8.86 18.72 1.61
CA ARG A 207 -9.40 20.05 1.90
C ARG A 207 -9.19 20.44 3.37
N ALA A 208 -9.44 19.50 4.28
CA ALA A 208 -9.27 19.68 5.72
C ALA A 208 -7.80 19.91 6.13
N MET A 209 -6.83 19.36 5.38
CA MET A 209 -5.40 19.60 5.64
C MET A 209 -5.00 21.03 5.24
N GLN A 210 -5.44 21.49 4.06
CA GLN A 210 -5.14 22.82 3.55
C GLN A 210 -5.74 23.93 4.44
N ASN A 211 -6.93 23.69 4.99
CA ASN A 211 -7.62 24.66 5.85
C ASN A 211 -7.07 24.72 7.29
N ASN A 212 -6.20 23.78 7.68
CA ASN A 212 -5.68 23.71 9.04
C ASN A 212 -4.51 24.68 9.27
N LYS A 213 -4.84 25.94 9.56
CA LYS A 213 -3.86 27.01 9.83
C LYS A 213 -3.01 26.79 11.10
N LYS A 214 -3.35 25.81 11.94
CA LYS A 214 -2.64 25.53 13.21
C LYS A 214 -1.58 24.44 13.09
N LYS A 215 -1.56 23.67 11.99
CA LYS A 215 -0.68 22.51 11.83
C LYS A 215 0.20 22.68 10.58
N ASN A 216 1.51 22.90 10.80
CA ASN A 216 2.47 23.14 9.72
C ASN A 216 2.92 21.87 8.96
N THR A 217 2.63 20.68 9.49
CA THR A 217 2.91 19.39 8.83
C THR A 217 1.97 18.32 9.37
N PHE A 218 1.56 17.41 8.51
CA PHE A 218 0.78 16.23 8.90
C PHE A 218 1.63 14.98 9.14
N GLY A 219 2.95 15.06 8.96
CA GLY A 219 3.84 13.90 9.07
C GLY A 219 3.59 12.89 7.96
N VAL A 220 3.29 13.35 6.74
CA VAL A 220 2.96 12.45 5.63
C VAL A 220 4.08 11.43 5.42
N GLY A 221 3.72 10.16 5.25
CA GLY A 221 4.68 9.08 5.09
C GLY A 221 5.49 8.76 6.35
N GLN A 222 5.10 9.27 7.54
CA GLN A 222 5.84 9.02 8.78
C GLN A 222 6.04 7.52 9.09
N HIS A 223 5.04 6.67 8.84
CA HIS A 223 5.15 5.21 9.03
C HIS A 223 6.20 4.61 8.10
N LEU A 224 6.40 5.23 6.94
CA LEU A 224 7.35 4.81 5.92
C LEU A 224 8.78 5.31 6.17
N ILE A 225 8.92 6.48 6.80
CA ILE A 225 10.21 7.17 6.97
C ILE A 225 10.94 6.69 8.23
N LYS A 226 10.22 6.45 9.32
CA LYS A 226 10.86 6.12 10.60
C LYS A 226 11.68 4.84 10.44
N THR A 227 12.98 4.96 10.70
CA THR A 227 14.07 3.97 10.48
C THR A 227 13.84 2.59 11.12
N LEU A 228 12.77 2.47 11.87
CA LEU A 228 12.43 1.37 12.73
C LEU A 228 11.07 0.74 12.36
N GLN A 229 10.43 1.18 11.28
CA GLN A 229 9.08 0.72 10.90
C GLN A 229 9.09 0.13 9.49
N ALA A 230 9.53 0.87 8.47
CA ALA A 230 9.46 0.39 7.07
C ALA A 230 10.65 -0.46 6.64
N SER A 231 10.43 -1.67 6.14
CA SER A 231 11.46 -2.58 5.64
C SER A 231 11.06 -3.13 4.28
N VAL A 232 12.05 -3.33 3.41
CA VAL A 232 11.87 -3.96 2.11
C VAL A 232 12.52 -5.34 2.12
N TYR A 233 11.73 -6.36 1.82
CA TYR A 233 12.19 -7.73 1.66
C TYR A 233 12.02 -8.20 0.21
N MET A 234 12.82 -9.18 -0.18
CA MET A 234 12.75 -9.85 -1.48
C MET A 234 12.35 -11.30 -1.26
N ASN A 235 11.55 -11.84 -2.16
CA ASN A 235 11.21 -13.24 -2.24
C ASN A 235 11.88 -13.83 -3.50
N PRO A 236 13.05 -14.46 -3.38
CA PRO A 236 13.79 -14.96 -4.54
C PRO A 236 13.01 -15.97 -5.39
N LEU A 237 12.08 -16.72 -4.78
CA LEU A 237 11.27 -17.72 -5.49
C LEU A 237 10.25 -17.09 -6.44
N VAL A 238 9.77 -15.88 -6.15
CA VAL A 238 8.85 -15.15 -7.02
C VAL A 238 9.62 -14.21 -7.94
N ALA A 239 10.59 -13.48 -7.41
CA ALA A 239 11.39 -12.53 -8.20
C ALA A 239 12.17 -13.18 -9.36
N SER A 240 12.45 -14.48 -9.29
CA SER A 240 13.14 -15.22 -10.36
C SER A 240 12.21 -15.79 -11.45
N LEU A 241 10.88 -15.64 -11.32
CA LEU A 241 9.95 -16.16 -12.32
C LEU A 241 9.93 -15.27 -13.58
N PRO A 242 9.74 -15.84 -14.78
CA PRO A 242 9.77 -15.08 -16.03
C PRO A 242 8.82 -13.87 -16.09
N GLN A 243 7.63 -13.97 -15.49
CA GLN A 243 6.65 -12.88 -15.47
C GLN A 243 7.06 -11.68 -14.60
N HIS A 244 8.13 -11.80 -13.81
CA HIS A 244 8.69 -10.73 -12.98
C HIS A 244 10.06 -10.24 -13.50
N ALA A 245 10.49 -10.72 -14.66
CA ALA A 245 11.81 -10.41 -15.23
C ALA A 245 11.93 -8.95 -15.72
N HIS A 246 10.85 -8.19 -15.74
CA HIS A 246 10.83 -6.75 -16.06
C HIS A 246 11.23 -5.85 -14.88
N LEU A 247 11.31 -6.38 -13.66
CA LEU A 247 11.67 -5.61 -12.48
C LEU A 247 13.11 -5.08 -12.58
N LEU A 248 13.40 -4.00 -11.84
CA LEU A 248 14.65 -3.24 -11.91
C LEU A 248 14.82 -2.58 -13.29
N THR A 249 13.98 -1.57 -13.57
CA THR A 249 13.80 -0.97 -14.91
C THR A 249 14.94 -0.08 -15.39
N GLU A 250 16.00 0.09 -14.58
CA GLU A 250 17.16 0.88 -14.97
C GLU A 250 17.77 0.36 -16.27
N HIS A 251 18.07 1.27 -17.19
CA HIS A 251 18.70 0.87 -18.44
C HIS A 251 20.18 0.53 -18.24
N GLY A 252 20.62 -0.58 -18.83
CA GLY A 252 21.99 -1.06 -18.70
C GLY A 252 22.98 -0.55 -19.74
N CYS A 253 22.54 0.10 -20.83
CA CYS A 253 23.45 0.48 -21.90
C CYS A 253 24.35 1.66 -21.52
N PHE A 254 25.58 1.61 -22.03
CA PHE A 254 26.63 2.57 -21.78
C PHE A 254 27.27 3.02 -23.10
N ALA A 255 27.50 4.32 -23.26
CA ALA A 255 28.24 4.86 -24.37
C ALA A 255 29.04 6.11 -23.99
N SER A 256 30.33 6.12 -24.35
CA SER A 256 31.20 7.29 -24.24
C SER A 256 31.22 7.98 -22.87
N GLY A 257 31.20 7.21 -21.77
CA GLY A 257 31.24 7.77 -20.42
C GLY A 257 29.85 7.98 -19.79
N GLU A 258 28.78 7.83 -20.57
CA GLU A 258 27.40 7.93 -20.10
C GLU A 258 26.79 6.52 -19.96
N GLY A 259 26.35 6.18 -18.74
CA GLY A 259 25.58 4.96 -18.45
C GLY A 259 24.10 5.27 -18.24
N GLY A 260 23.26 4.23 -18.12
CA GLY A 260 21.83 4.42 -17.91
C GLY A 260 21.05 4.74 -19.19
N ILE A 261 21.63 4.45 -20.37
CA ILE A 261 21.02 4.76 -21.66
C ILE A 261 20.11 3.61 -22.08
N GLU A 262 18.94 3.90 -22.64
CA GLU A 262 18.09 2.88 -23.28
C GLU A 262 18.83 2.28 -24.49
N CYS A 263 19.08 0.97 -24.44
CA CYS A 263 19.63 0.22 -25.57
C CYS A 263 18.72 0.36 -26.80
N GLY A 264 19.28 0.46 -28.00
CA GLY A 264 18.48 0.57 -29.23
C GLY A 264 17.81 1.92 -29.42
N LYS A 265 18.04 2.91 -28.55
CA LYS A 265 17.48 4.27 -28.69
C LYS A 265 17.94 4.91 -29.99
N VAL A 266 17.00 5.23 -30.86
CA VAL A 266 17.25 5.85 -32.18
C VAL A 266 17.99 7.17 -32.02
N GLY A 267 19.03 7.38 -32.84
CA GLY A 267 19.84 8.61 -32.81
C GLY A 267 20.85 8.66 -31.65
N SER A 268 20.97 7.58 -30.86
CA SER A 268 22.00 7.44 -29.84
C SER A 268 23.17 6.59 -30.33
N LYS A 269 24.28 6.63 -29.59
CA LYS A 269 25.44 5.74 -29.83
C LYS A 269 25.15 4.26 -29.57
N VAL A 270 24.03 3.95 -28.91
CA VAL A 270 23.60 2.59 -28.59
C VAL A 270 22.43 2.13 -29.47
N GLN A 271 22.12 2.86 -30.55
CA GLN A 271 21.00 2.55 -31.45
C GLN A 271 21.08 1.17 -32.12
N ASN A 272 22.29 0.61 -32.28
CA ASN A 272 22.50 -0.71 -32.89
C ASN A 272 22.38 -1.86 -31.87
N LEU A 273 22.17 -1.56 -30.59
CA LEU A 273 21.98 -2.56 -29.54
C LEU A 273 20.51 -2.95 -29.43
N THR A 274 20.23 -4.14 -28.89
CA THR A 274 18.86 -4.64 -28.75
C THR A 274 18.09 -3.83 -27.70
N PRO A 275 16.96 -3.19 -28.06
CA PRO A 275 16.11 -2.50 -27.09
C PRO A 275 15.43 -3.48 -26.14
N LEU A 276 15.06 -2.99 -24.95
CA LEU A 276 14.17 -3.73 -24.07
C LEU A 276 12.80 -3.88 -24.75
N PRO A 277 12.11 -5.03 -24.57
CA PRO A 277 10.74 -5.15 -25.04
C PRO A 277 9.85 -4.13 -24.32
N ASP A 278 8.79 -3.66 -24.99
CA ASP A 278 7.88 -2.67 -24.39
C ASP A 278 7.21 -3.20 -23.11
N SER A 279 7.00 -4.51 -23.02
CA SER A 279 6.50 -5.17 -21.80
C SER A 279 7.44 -5.04 -20.59
N TYR A 280 8.71 -4.67 -20.78
CA TYR A 280 9.66 -4.44 -19.68
C TYR A 280 9.73 -2.98 -19.27
N LYS A 281 9.16 -2.06 -20.06
CA LYS A 281 9.13 -0.65 -19.71
C LYS A 281 8.16 -0.41 -18.55
N PRO A 282 8.47 0.51 -17.62
CA PRO A 282 7.57 0.84 -16.51
C PRO A 282 6.26 1.44 -17.02
N VAL A 283 5.23 1.43 -16.18
CA VAL A 283 3.98 2.13 -16.47
C VAL A 283 4.25 3.62 -16.64
N VAL A 284 3.68 4.21 -17.70
CA VAL A 284 3.83 5.64 -17.98
C VAL A 284 2.86 6.44 -17.10
N LEU A 285 3.41 7.07 -16.08
CA LEU A 285 2.66 7.90 -15.14
C LEU A 285 2.35 9.27 -15.75
N SER A 286 1.19 9.84 -15.41
CA SER A 286 0.77 11.16 -15.90
C SER A 286 0.11 12.00 -14.82
N ASP A 287 0.20 13.33 -14.95
CA ASP A 287 -0.44 14.28 -14.01
C ASP A 287 -1.96 14.11 -13.94
N LYS A 288 -2.59 13.59 -15.00
CA LYS A 288 -4.02 13.28 -15.02
C LYS A 288 -4.37 12.16 -14.03
N MET A 289 -3.50 11.15 -13.90
CA MET A 289 -3.68 10.05 -12.94
C MET A 289 -3.57 10.58 -11.50
N ASP A 290 -2.57 11.42 -11.23
CA ASP A 290 -2.42 12.09 -9.93
C ASP A 290 -3.66 12.91 -9.61
N LYS A 291 -4.13 13.73 -10.56
CA LYS A 291 -5.32 14.55 -10.38
C LYS A 291 -6.56 13.70 -10.07
N ALA A 292 -6.78 12.61 -10.80
CA ALA A 292 -7.92 11.72 -10.57
C ALA A 292 -7.92 11.13 -9.15
N TRP A 293 -6.76 10.71 -8.65
CA TRP A 293 -6.64 10.20 -7.28
C TRP A 293 -6.79 11.31 -6.23
N MET A 294 -6.21 12.49 -6.47
CA MET A 294 -6.39 13.64 -5.58
C MET A 294 -7.86 14.04 -5.48
N ASP A 295 -8.57 14.13 -6.59
CA ASP A 295 -9.99 14.46 -6.64
C ASP A 295 -10.84 13.40 -5.88
N LEU A 296 -10.46 12.12 -5.92
CA LEU A 296 -11.10 11.02 -5.18
C LEU A 296 -10.99 11.18 -3.66
N ILE A 297 -9.82 11.59 -3.16
CA ILE A 297 -9.57 11.66 -1.71
C ILE A 297 -9.83 13.04 -1.10
N TYR A 298 -9.95 14.09 -1.91
CA TYR A 298 -9.87 15.49 -1.46
C TYR A 298 -10.83 15.85 -0.33
N ASP A 299 -12.02 15.26 -0.35
CA ASP A 299 -13.11 15.56 0.58
C ASP A 299 -13.23 14.54 1.73
N LEU A 300 -12.28 13.62 1.87
CA LEU A 300 -12.25 12.73 3.02
C LEU A 300 -11.97 13.52 4.31
N PRO A 301 -12.64 13.16 5.42
CA PRO A 301 -12.39 13.82 6.70
C PRO A 301 -11.05 13.39 7.29
N LEU A 302 -10.43 14.26 8.08
CA LEU A 302 -9.28 13.87 8.92
C LEU A 302 -9.71 12.87 10.01
N PRO A 303 -8.77 12.07 10.56
CA PRO A 303 -9.06 11.17 11.66
C PRO A 303 -9.73 11.89 12.83
N GLY A 304 -10.86 11.35 13.31
CA GLY A 304 -11.66 11.96 14.37
C GLY A 304 -12.52 13.15 13.95
N GLN A 305 -12.56 13.49 12.65
CA GLN A 305 -13.47 14.49 12.06
C GLN A 305 -14.55 13.87 11.15
N GLY A 306 -14.79 12.56 11.27
CA GLY A 306 -15.83 11.85 10.53
C GLY A 306 -17.22 12.12 11.10
N LEU A 307 -18.16 12.38 10.18
CA LEU A 307 -19.58 12.63 10.39
C LEU A 307 -20.21 11.56 11.29
N ASP A 308 -20.97 12.00 12.28
CA ASP A 308 -21.99 11.16 12.93
C ASP A 308 -22.94 10.66 11.81
N PRO A 309 -23.19 9.36 11.65
CA PRO A 309 -24.07 8.86 10.59
C PRO A 309 -25.52 9.37 10.67
N ASP A 310 -25.90 10.07 11.74
CA ASP A 310 -27.22 10.71 11.90
C ASP A 310 -27.32 12.11 11.27
N GLU A 311 -26.23 12.71 10.79
CA GLU A 311 -26.24 13.98 10.04
C GLU A 311 -25.76 13.78 8.61
N ASN A 312 -26.67 13.33 7.72
CA ASN A 312 -26.89 13.85 6.36
C ASN A 312 -27.61 12.81 5.47
N VAL A 313 -28.92 12.70 5.67
CA VAL A 313 -29.85 12.36 4.59
C VAL A 313 -31.01 13.36 4.67
N VAL A 314 -30.74 14.63 4.37
CA VAL A 314 -31.80 15.49 3.83
C VAL A 314 -31.84 15.18 2.34
N ILE A 315 -32.66 14.19 1.99
CA ILE A 315 -33.19 14.07 0.64
C ILE A 315 -33.96 15.36 0.41
N VAL A 316 -33.39 16.28 -0.36
CA VAL A 316 -34.19 17.33 -0.98
C VAL A 316 -34.97 16.61 -2.08
N ALA A 317 -36.19 16.21 -1.73
CA ALA A 317 -37.22 15.86 -2.68
C ALA A 317 -37.83 17.17 -3.19
N GLU A 318 -38.15 17.16 -4.49
CA GLU A 318 -38.71 18.21 -5.36
C GLU A 318 -37.71 19.16 -6.04
#